data_AF-A0AAW3DIL8-F1
#
_entry.id   AF-A0AAW3DIL8-F1
#
_cell.length_a   1.000
_cell.length_b   1.000
_cell.length_c   1.000
_cell.angle_alpha   90.00
_cell.angle_beta   90.00
_cell.angle_gamma   90.00
#
_symmetry.space_group_name_H-M   'P 1'
#
loop_
_entity.id
_entity.type
_entity.pdbx_description
1 polymer ?
#
loop_
_entity_poly.entity_id
_entity_poly.type
_entity_poly.pdbx_seq_one_letter_code
_entity_poly.pdbx_strand_id
1 'polypeptide(L)'
;DDTPHIPNEKLGEEKVLQIIQNLTSLIREAFPDTKVYAAMGNHDFHPKSQLPGKAHRMYNETAELWRPWLNDSSAALFRAGAFYSEKLPSPGTRGRMVVLNTNLYYDQNRETADEEDPGGQFQWLEETLTNASGANEMVYIVGHVPPGVFEKKRGKAWFRSHFNERYLKIVQKHHQVIAGQFFGHQHTDAFRMFYSDTGSPISVMFLAPGVTPWKTTLAGVDNGANNPGIRVIDYDPDTLQVLDVVTYYLNLTHANTGAEEFPAWEEEYRLTEAFQVPNGSVSSMQTVLERISKDPRYLQQYYEFNSVKYDLSPCEGACRVDQVCAIREVDFSRYNECVKTSSSASAVISVWLLSFCLLLGLLSPQQ
;
A
#
# COMPACT_ATOMS: atom_id res chain seq x y z
N ASP A 1 -8.81 8.79 2.18
CA ASP A 1 -8.54 9.50 0.91
C ASP A 1 -9.83 9.58 0.16
N ASP A 2 -10.58 10.58 0.56
CA ASP A 2 -12.04 10.60 0.46
C ASP A 2 -12.47 11.57 -0.64
N THR A 3 -11.63 12.59 -0.88
CA THR A 3 -11.99 13.74 -1.70
C THR A 3 -11.51 13.59 -3.16
N PRO A 4 -12.17 14.25 -4.12
CA PRO A 4 -11.87 14.06 -5.53
C PRO A 4 -10.52 14.67 -5.96
N HIS A 5 -9.99 14.17 -7.07
CA HIS A 5 -8.76 14.65 -7.70
C HIS A 5 -8.99 15.96 -8.48
N ILE A 6 -9.21 17.07 -7.76
CA ILE A 6 -9.44 18.40 -8.34
C ILE A 6 -8.43 19.45 -7.83
N PRO A 7 -8.35 20.62 -8.47
CA PRO A 7 -7.54 21.75 -7.97
C PRO A 7 -8.04 22.25 -6.60
N ASN A 8 -7.13 22.75 -5.77
CA ASN A 8 -7.44 23.22 -4.41
C ASN A 8 -8.47 24.36 -4.40
N GLU A 9 -8.46 25.21 -5.43
CA GLU A 9 -9.38 26.36 -5.56
C GLU A 9 -10.83 25.92 -5.73
N LYS A 10 -11.07 24.67 -6.11
CA LYS A 10 -12.41 24.08 -6.28
C LYS A 10 -12.88 23.28 -5.05
N LEU A 11 -12.01 23.04 -4.08
CA LEU A 11 -12.27 22.21 -2.92
C LEU A 11 -11.67 22.83 -1.65
N GLY A 12 -12.45 23.65 -0.95
CA GLY A 12 -12.06 24.28 0.31
C GLY A 12 -12.19 23.34 1.53
N GLU A 13 -11.61 23.77 2.64
CA GLU A 13 -11.56 23.03 3.92
C GLU A 13 -12.92 22.48 4.37
N GLU A 14 -13.97 23.31 4.38
CA GLU A 14 -15.32 22.87 4.80
C GLU A 14 -15.88 21.74 3.93
N LYS A 15 -15.60 21.76 2.62
CA LYS A 15 -16.04 20.68 1.72
C LYS A 15 -15.25 19.39 1.96
N VAL A 16 -13.97 19.50 2.29
CA VAL A 16 -13.15 18.34 2.68
C VAL A 16 -13.76 17.68 3.92
N LEU A 17 -14.00 18.46 4.99
CA LEU A 17 -14.61 17.96 6.22
C LEU A 17 -16.01 17.36 5.99
N GLN A 18 -16.84 17.99 5.15
CA GLN A 18 -18.15 17.47 4.80
C GLN A 18 -18.08 16.11 4.08
N ILE A 19 -17.11 15.91 3.18
CA ILE A 19 -16.92 14.63 2.50
C ILE A 19 -16.47 13.55 3.49
N ILE A 20 -15.51 13.86 4.37
CA ILE A 20 -15.07 12.94 5.44
C ILE A 20 -16.25 12.56 6.34
N GLN A 21 -17.08 13.54 6.72
CA GLN A 21 -18.28 13.31 7.53
C GLN A 21 -19.28 12.39 6.83
N ASN A 22 -19.50 12.57 5.52
CA ASN A 22 -20.42 11.75 4.75
C ASN A 22 -19.96 10.27 4.73
N LEU A 23 -18.70 10.02 4.39
CA LEU A 23 -18.16 8.65 4.38
C LEU A 23 -18.13 8.04 5.78
N THR A 24 -17.75 8.82 6.79
CA THR A 24 -17.79 8.38 8.20
C THR A 24 -19.21 7.97 8.59
N SER A 25 -20.22 8.76 8.21
CA SER A 25 -21.62 8.45 8.52
C SER A 25 -22.11 7.20 7.80
N LEU A 26 -21.77 7.05 6.52
CA LEU A 26 -22.11 5.87 5.72
C LEU A 26 -21.52 4.58 6.34
N ILE A 27 -20.24 4.61 6.74
CA ILE A 27 -19.59 3.46 7.38
C ILE A 27 -20.27 3.13 8.71
N ARG A 28 -20.61 4.13 9.52
CA ARG A 28 -21.31 3.92 10.79
C ARG A 28 -22.73 3.40 10.62
N GLU A 29 -23.42 3.80 9.56
CA GLU A 29 -24.76 3.30 9.24
C GLU A 29 -24.72 1.83 8.78
N ALA A 30 -23.77 1.49 7.91
CA ALA A 30 -23.61 0.13 7.42
C ALA A 30 -23.05 -0.84 8.47
N PHE A 31 -22.21 -0.35 9.39
CA PHE A 31 -21.51 -1.16 10.40
C PHE A 31 -21.55 -0.51 11.81
N PRO A 32 -22.74 -0.43 12.44
CA PRO A 32 -22.95 0.34 13.67
C PRO A 32 -22.15 -0.17 14.87
N ASP A 33 -21.92 -1.48 14.94
CA ASP A 33 -21.25 -2.15 16.08
C ASP A 33 -19.77 -2.46 15.81
N THR A 34 -19.23 -2.03 14.67
CA THR A 34 -17.87 -2.36 14.24
C THR A 34 -16.90 -1.26 14.65
N LYS A 35 -15.82 -1.64 15.36
CA LYS A 35 -14.68 -0.74 15.61
C LYS A 35 -13.95 -0.49 14.29
N VAL A 36 -13.78 0.78 13.91
CA VAL A 36 -13.06 1.20 12.71
C VAL A 36 -11.74 1.86 13.14
N TYR A 37 -10.66 1.52 12.46
CA TYR A 37 -9.36 2.18 12.60
C TYR A 37 -9.09 2.98 11.33
N ALA A 38 -9.30 4.30 11.39
CA ALA A 38 -9.19 5.18 10.24
C ALA A 38 -7.88 5.97 10.23
N ALA A 39 -7.26 6.08 9.07
CA ALA A 39 -6.09 6.92 8.78
C ALA A 39 -6.48 7.99 7.76
N MET A 40 -6.02 9.23 7.94
CA MET A 40 -6.22 10.27 6.93
C MET A 40 -5.33 10.03 5.71
N GLY A 41 -5.87 10.26 4.52
CA GLY A 41 -5.11 10.32 3.27
C GLY A 41 -4.63 11.72 2.92
N ASN A 42 -3.81 11.84 1.88
CA ASN A 42 -3.22 13.12 1.51
C ASN A 42 -4.24 14.09 0.87
N HIS A 43 -5.37 13.57 0.35
CA HIS A 43 -6.50 14.38 -0.12
C HIS A 43 -7.50 14.74 0.99
N ASP A 44 -7.35 14.21 2.22
CA ASP A 44 -8.24 14.49 3.35
C ASP A 44 -7.85 15.79 4.09
N PHE A 45 -7.24 16.72 3.38
CA PHE A 45 -6.76 17.99 3.91
C PHE A 45 -6.86 19.10 2.86
N HIS A 46 -7.06 20.34 3.30
CA HIS A 46 -7.00 21.52 2.46
C HIS A 46 -5.91 22.51 2.93
N PRO A 47 -4.98 22.94 2.06
CA PRO A 47 -4.74 22.43 0.72
C PRO A 47 -4.25 20.97 0.73
N LYS A 48 -4.55 20.20 -0.32
CA LYS A 48 -4.17 18.77 -0.35
C LYS A 48 -2.66 18.56 -0.16
N SER A 49 -2.33 17.46 0.51
CA SER A 49 -0.98 17.01 0.85
C SER A 49 -0.22 17.88 1.87
N GLN A 50 -0.76 19.01 2.32
CA GLN A 50 -0.06 19.94 3.25
C GLN A 50 -0.41 19.67 4.71
N LEU A 51 -0.32 18.40 5.14
CA LEU A 51 -0.66 18.00 6.51
C LEU A 51 0.47 18.40 7.47
N PRO A 52 0.24 19.26 8.48
CA PRO A 52 1.30 19.67 9.40
C PRO A 52 1.60 18.62 10.47
N GLY A 53 2.85 18.56 10.94
CA GLY A 53 3.31 17.74 12.07
C GLY A 53 2.95 18.31 13.45
N LYS A 54 1.81 19.01 13.56
CA LYS A 54 1.34 19.68 14.79
C LYS A 54 -0.18 19.78 14.76
N ALA A 55 -0.77 20.14 15.90
CA ALA A 55 -2.21 20.28 16.01
C ALA A 55 -2.78 21.23 14.96
N HIS A 56 -3.93 20.87 14.38
CA HIS A 56 -4.60 21.61 13.33
C HIS A 56 -6.12 21.51 13.47
N ARG A 57 -6.86 22.52 12.96
CA ARG A 57 -8.32 22.52 13.02
C ARG A 57 -8.93 21.27 12.38
N MET A 58 -8.52 20.93 11.15
CA MET A 58 -9.03 19.71 10.49
C MET A 58 -8.77 18.43 11.29
N TYR A 59 -7.66 18.32 12.03
CA TYR A 59 -7.43 17.16 12.89
C TYR A 59 -8.42 17.14 14.07
N ASN A 60 -8.72 18.32 14.64
CA ASN A 60 -9.71 18.44 15.71
C ASN A 60 -11.10 18.06 15.24
N GLU A 61 -11.55 18.62 14.11
CA GLU A 61 -12.89 18.35 13.56
C GLU A 61 -13.03 16.87 13.15
N THR A 62 -12.02 16.31 12.48
CA THR A 62 -12.00 14.88 12.13
C THR A 62 -11.96 13.98 13.38
N ALA A 63 -11.26 14.38 14.46
CA ALA A 63 -11.29 13.65 15.72
C ALA A 63 -12.69 13.61 16.34
N GLU A 64 -13.49 14.67 16.19
CA GLU A 64 -14.89 14.68 16.65
C GLU A 64 -15.75 13.74 15.79
N LEU A 65 -15.57 13.74 14.47
CA LEU A 65 -16.25 12.81 13.57
C LEU A 65 -15.94 11.34 13.90
N TRP A 66 -14.67 11.05 14.19
CA TRP A 66 -14.18 9.70 14.51
C TRP A 66 -14.23 9.38 16.00
N ARG A 67 -14.81 10.26 16.82
CA ARG A 67 -14.86 10.08 18.27
C ARG A 67 -15.42 8.72 18.72
N PRO A 68 -16.49 8.17 18.11
CA PRO A 68 -16.99 6.82 18.44
C PRO A 68 -15.97 5.70 18.23
N TRP A 69 -14.96 5.93 17.38
CA TRP A 69 -13.92 4.98 17.05
C TRP A 69 -12.62 5.19 17.82
N LEU A 70 -12.50 6.27 18.61
CA LEU A 70 -11.27 6.65 19.30
C LEU A 70 -11.48 6.66 20.82
N ASN A 71 -10.61 6.01 21.57
CA ASN A 71 -10.50 6.22 23.02
C ASN A 71 -9.97 7.64 23.34
N ASP A 72 -9.96 8.06 24.61
CA ASP A 72 -9.51 9.40 25.02
C ASP A 72 -8.06 9.72 24.63
N SER A 73 -7.14 8.79 24.84
CA SER A 73 -5.71 9.02 24.54
C SER A 73 -5.44 9.02 23.03
N SER A 74 -6.12 8.16 22.28
CA SER A 74 -6.07 8.11 20.82
C SER A 74 -6.64 9.38 20.20
N ALA A 75 -7.76 9.90 20.73
CA ALA A 75 -8.30 11.18 20.29
C ALA A 75 -7.35 12.35 20.60
N ALA A 76 -6.69 12.36 21.76
CA ALA A 76 -5.70 13.39 22.08
C ALA A 76 -4.49 13.37 21.13
N LEU A 77 -3.94 12.18 20.83
CA LEU A 77 -2.85 12.02 19.87
C LEU A 77 -3.29 12.39 18.45
N PHE A 78 -4.50 11.99 18.05
CA PHE A 78 -5.03 12.35 16.74
C PHE A 78 -5.14 13.86 16.57
N ARG A 79 -5.65 14.58 17.57
CA ARG A 79 -5.70 16.06 17.54
C ARG A 79 -4.31 16.70 17.44
N ALA A 80 -3.27 16.05 17.97
CA ALA A 80 -1.90 16.54 17.95
C ALA A 80 -1.15 16.30 16.63
N GLY A 81 -1.45 15.21 15.90
CA GLY A 81 -0.69 14.84 14.69
C GLY A 81 -1.37 13.87 13.71
N ALA A 82 -2.65 13.57 13.91
CA ALA A 82 -3.46 12.62 13.13
C ALA A 82 -2.93 11.17 13.10
N PHE A 83 -2.21 10.75 14.14
CA PHE A 83 -1.78 9.38 14.37
C PHE A 83 -2.17 8.92 15.78
N TYR A 84 -2.32 7.61 15.98
CA TYR A 84 -2.71 7.03 17.26
C TYR A 84 -2.49 5.51 17.28
N SER A 85 -2.64 4.89 18.45
CA SER A 85 -2.75 3.44 18.56
C SER A 85 -3.90 3.05 19.46
N GLU A 86 -4.42 1.84 19.26
CA GLU A 86 -5.56 1.28 19.97
C GLU A 86 -5.38 -0.22 20.11
N LYS A 87 -5.84 -0.81 21.22
CA LYS A 87 -5.89 -2.26 21.35
C LYS A 87 -7.02 -2.83 20.50
N LEU A 88 -6.86 -4.06 20.03
CA LEU A 88 -7.96 -4.80 19.40
C LEU A 88 -9.00 -5.19 20.47
N PRO A 89 -10.31 -5.15 20.14
CA PRO A 89 -11.38 -5.33 21.13
C PRO A 89 -11.58 -6.78 21.59
N SER A 90 -11.06 -7.78 20.85
CA SER A 90 -11.31 -9.20 21.12
C SER A 90 -10.74 -9.65 22.47
N PRO A 91 -11.57 -10.20 23.39
CA PRO A 91 -11.10 -10.73 24.66
C PRO A 91 -10.03 -11.81 24.45
N GLY A 92 -8.85 -11.63 25.03
CA GLY A 92 -7.72 -12.56 24.90
C GLY A 92 -6.72 -12.23 23.80
N THR A 93 -7.11 -11.45 22.79
CA THR A 93 -6.20 -10.98 21.73
C THR A 93 -5.23 -9.95 22.29
N ARG A 94 -3.93 -10.27 22.25
CA ARG A 94 -2.85 -9.33 22.59
C ARG A 94 -2.45 -8.52 21.36
N GLY A 95 -3.41 -7.83 20.78
CA GLY A 95 -3.25 -7.14 19.51
C GLY A 95 -3.40 -5.63 19.62
N ARG A 96 -2.65 -4.90 18.79
CA ARG A 96 -2.71 -3.45 18.69
C ARG A 96 -2.75 -2.99 17.24
N MET A 97 -3.63 -2.04 16.96
CA MET A 97 -3.58 -1.26 15.75
C MET A 97 -2.74 -0.01 15.98
N VAL A 98 -1.76 0.24 15.12
CA VAL A 98 -0.98 1.48 15.06
C VAL A 98 -1.37 2.19 13.76
N VAL A 99 -1.98 3.37 13.88
CA VAL A 99 -2.46 4.16 12.75
C VAL A 99 -1.56 5.38 12.59
N LEU A 100 -0.86 5.44 11.46
CA LEU A 100 0.12 6.46 11.12
C LEU A 100 -0.46 7.54 10.21
N ASN A 101 -0.03 8.78 10.43
CA ASN A 101 -0.12 9.86 9.46
C ASN A 101 1.13 9.89 8.59
N THR A 102 1.19 9.01 7.57
CA THR A 102 2.34 8.97 6.66
C THR A 102 2.33 10.07 5.60
N ASN A 103 1.28 10.90 5.56
CA ASN A 103 1.24 12.10 4.73
C ASN A 103 2.27 13.14 5.18
N LEU A 104 2.72 13.09 6.44
CA LEU A 104 3.83 13.88 6.97
C LEU A 104 5.15 13.60 6.23
N TYR A 105 5.28 12.42 5.64
CA TYR A 105 6.50 11.99 4.96
C TYR A 105 6.47 12.22 3.45
N TYR A 106 5.33 12.69 2.93
CA TYR A 106 5.07 12.79 1.51
C TYR A 106 5.96 13.86 0.84
N ASP A 107 6.49 13.56 -0.35
CA ASP A 107 7.41 14.44 -1.09
C ASP A 107 6.77 15.77 -1.50
N GLN A 108 5.44 15.80 -1.63
CA GLN A 108 4.67 17.00 -1.93
C GLN A 108 4.27 17.81 -0.70
N ASN A 109 4.47 17.29 0.51
CA ASN A 109 4.16 18.03 1.73
C ASN A 109 5.28 19.04 2.00
N ARG A 110 4.95 20.33 1.98
CA ARG A 110 5.89 21.42 2.27
C ARG A 110 5.92 21.80 3.74
N GLU A 111 4.87 21.49 4.50
CA GLU A 111 4.79 21.81 5.94
C GLU A 111 5.86 21.08 6.75
N THR A 112 6.26 19.88 6.33
CA THR A 112 7.21 19.00 7.02
C THR A 112 8.55 18.88 6.30
N ALA A 113 8.83 19.77 5.35
CA ALA A 113 9.93 19.61 4.40
C ALA A 113 11.32 19.54 5.05
N ASP A 114 11.49 20.30 6.14
CA ASP A 114 12.74 20.51 6.87
C ASP A 114 12.69 19.88 8.28
N GLU A 115 11.68 19.06 8.58
CA GLU A 115 11.52 18.40 9.88
C GLU A 115 12.13 16.99 9.85
N GLU A 116 12.96 16.65 10.85
CA GLU A 116 13.56 15.31 10.96
C GLU A 116 12.58 14.25 11.47
N ASP A 117 11.64 14.64 12.35
CA ASP A 117 10.58 13.78 12.87
C ASP A 117 9.28 14.57 13.08
N PRO A 118 8.50 14.80 12.00
CA PRO A 118 7.30 15.62 12.07
C PRO A 118 6.27 15.03 13.04
N GLY A 119 5.84 15.86 13.99
CA GLY A 119 4.95 15.45 15.08
C GLY A 119 5.54 14.47 16.09
N GLY A 120 6.85 14.20 16.04
CA GLY A 120 7.49 13.17 16.86
C GLY A 120 6.99 11.76 16.56
N GLN A 121 6.42 11.54 15.37
CA GLN A 121 5.72 10.30 15.03
C GLN A 121 6.67 9.10 14.97
N PHE A 122 7.91 9.25 14.49
CA PHE A 122 8.87 8.14 14.48
C PHE A 122 9.34 7.78 15.88
N GLN A 123 9.64 8.77 16.73
CA GLN A 123 9.94 8.53 18.13
C GLN A 123 8.77 7.81 18.80
N TRP A 124 7.55 8.33 18.66
CA TRP A 124 6.34 7.72 19.21
C TRP A 124 6.11 6.29 18.69
N LEU A 125 6.38 6.03 17.41
CA LEU A 125 6.26 4.71 16.81
C LEU A 125 7.26 3.73 17.43
N GLU A 126 8.53 4.11 17.55
CA GLU A 126 9.55 3.28 18.22
C GLU A 126 9.18 2.95 19.67
N GLU A 127 8.72 3.95 20.43
CA GLU A 127 8.27 3.76 21.80
C GLU A 127 7.05 2.83 21.88
N THR A 128 6.08 3.01 20.98
CA THR A 128 4.87 2.17 20.90
C THR A 128 5.21 0.72 20.59
N LEU A 129 6.10 0.47 19.63
CA LEU A 129 6.54 -0.89 19.27
C LEU A 129 7.43 -1.53 20.35
N THR A 130 8.26 -0.73 21.03
CA THR A 130 9.02 -1.19 22.21
C THR A 130 8.09 -1.62 23.33
N ASN A 131 7.06 -0.83 23.61
CA ASN A 131 6.05 -1.14 24.63
C ASN A 131 5.22 -2.37 24.25
N ALA A 132 4.87 -2.54 22.98
CA ALA A 132 4.19 -3.74 22.49
C ALA A 132 5.05 -5.01 22.73
N SER A 133 6.36 -4.94 22.45
CA SER A 133 7.30 -6.03 22.76
C SER A 133 7.32 -6.36 24.25
N GLY A 134 7.46 -5.36 25.12
CA GLY A 134 7.43 -5.55 26.58
C GLY A 134 6.11 -6.09 27.12
N ALA A 135 5.00 -5.81 26.43
CA ALA A 135 3.65 -6.29 26.77
C ALA A 135 3.28 -7.62 26.09
N ASN A 136 4.18 -8.19 25.27
CA ASN A 136 3.91 -9.37 24.44
C ASN A 136 2.66 -9.18 23.56
N GLU A 137 2.54 -8.00 22.95
CA GLU A 137 1.52 -7.64 21.98
C GLU A 137 2.06 -7.74 20.54
N MET A 138 1.20 -8.19 19.62
CA MET A 138 1.43 -8.10 18.17
C MET A 138 0.74 -6.87 17.59
N VAL A 139 1.32 -6.32 16.52
CA VAL A 139 0.93 -5.02 15.97
C VAL A 139 0.60 -5.13 14.49
N TYR A 140 -0.52 -4.54 14.11
CA TYR A 140 -0.77 -4.11 12.73
C TYR A 140 -0.47 -2.63 12.57
N ILE A 141 0.28 -2.30 11.52
CA ILE A 141 0.57 -0.91 11.15
C ILE A 141 -0.32 -0.53 9.97
N VAL A 142 -1.04 0.58 10.09
CA VAL A 142 -1.88 1.13 9.04
C VAL A 142 -1.40 2.53 8.71
N GLY A 143 -1.35 2.87 7.43
CA GLY A 143 -1.07 4.22 6.96
C GLY A 143 -1.64 4.45 5.56
N HIS A 144 -1.61 5.69 5.08
CA HIS A 144 -2.12 5.99 3.75
C HIS A 144 -1.03 5.86 2.69
N VAL A 145 -0.07 6.79 2.70
CA VAL A 145 1.06 6.83 1.75
C VAL A 145 2.09 5.76 2.15
N PRO A 146 2.44 4.80 1.26
CA PRO A 146 3.43 3.78 1.58
C PRO A 146 4.88 4.26 1.34
N PRO A 147 5.87 3.70 2.06
CA PRO A 147 7.28 3.80 1.70
C PRO A 147 7.59 3.02 0.41
N GLY A 148 8.79 3.20 -0.12
CA GLY A 148 9.26 2.52 -1.33
C GLY A 148 8.85 3.23 -2.62
N VAL A 149 8.81 2.46 -3.71
CA VAL A 149 8.59 2.97 -5.07
C VAL A 149 7.26 2.46 -5.63
N PHE A 150 6.59 3.29 -6.43
CA PHE A 150 5.37 2.94 -7.14
C PHE A 150 5.64 2.01 -8.33
N GLU A 151 5.01 0.84 -8.33
CA GLU A 151 5.26 -0.23 -9.29
C GLU A 151 4.76 0.09 -10.71
N LYS A 152 3.83 1.04 -10.88
CA LYS A 152 3.39 1.52 -12.20
C LYS A 152 4.26 2.65 -12.77
N LYS A 153 5.24 3.17 -12.01
CA LYS A 153 6.13 4.23 -12.48
C LYS A 153 7.53 4.11 -11.90
N ARG A 154 8.47 3.68 -12.74
CA ARG A 154 9.90 3.56 -12.40
C ARG A 154 10.44 4.81 -11.70
N GLY A 155 11.05 4.60 -10.54
CA GLY A 155 11.69 5.66 -9.76
C GLY A 155 10.74 6.66 -9.08
N LYS A 156 9.42 6.50 -9.17
CA LYS A 156 8.49 7.37 -8.41
C LYS A 156 8.30 6.84 -6.99
N ALA A 157 8.98 7.48 -6.04
CA ALA A 157 8.70 7.30 -4.62
C ALA A 157 7.76 8.39 -4.09
N TRP A 158 7.12 8.11 -2.96
CA TRP A 158 6.25 9.06 -2.26
C TRP A 158 6.93 9.66 -1.04
N PHE A 159 7.63 8.86 -0.25
CA PHE A 159 8.36 9.36 0.90
C PHE A 159 9.60 10.13 0.45
N ARG A 160 9.95 11.19 1.20
CA ARG A 160 11.31 11.73 1.15
C ARG A 160 12.30 10.66 1.62
N SER A 161 13.50 10.68 1.05
CA SER A 161 14.50 9.61 1.24
C SER A 161 14.83 9.33 2.70
N HIS A 162 15.06 10.37 3.51
CA HIS A 162 15.39 10.23 4.93
C HIS A 162 14.24 9.61 5.75
N PHE A 163 12.99 9.96 5.45
CA PHE A 163 11.82 9.34 6.09
C PHE A 163 11.65 7.87 5.67
N ASN A 164 11.91 7.55 4.40
CA ASN A 164 11.88 6.16 3.92
C ASN A 164 12.91 5.30 4.65
N GLU A 165 14.15 5.79 4.77
CA GLU A 165 15.21 5.14 5.52
C GLU A 165 14.87 5.00 7.01
N ARG A 166 14.29 6.04 7.62
CA ARG A 166 13.89 6.01 9.03
C ARG A 166 12.80 4.98 9.29
N TYR A 167 11.79 4.92 8.44
CA TYR A 167 10.73 3.90 8.51
C TYR A 167 11.31 2.49 8.39
N LEU A 168 12.20 2.25 7.42
CA LEU A 168 12.87 0.97 7.23
C LEU A 168 13.64 0.53 8.48
N LYS A 169 14.43 1.41 9.10
CA LYS A 169 15.18 1.12 10.33
C LYS A 169 14.26 0.72 11.48
N ILE A 170 13.10 1.37 11.61
CA ILE A 170 12.11 1.05 12.65
C ILE A 170 11.50 -0.33 12.40
N VAL A 171 11.09 -0.63 11.16
CA VAL A 171 10.59 -1.96 10.81
C VAL A 171 11.66 -3.02 11.06
N GLN A 172 12.90 -2.79 10.63
CA GLN A 172 14.02 -3.72 10.87
C GLN A 172 14.30 -3.97 12.35
N LYS A 173 14.17 -2.95 13.21
CA LYS A 173 14.39 -3.08 14.66
C LYS A 173 13.24 -3.81 15.36
N HIS A 174 12.01 -3.58 14.92
CA HIS A 174 10.79 -4.00 15.63
C HIS A 174 9.99 -5.09 14.92
N HIS A 175 10.50 -5.69 13.84
CA HIS A 175 9.75 -6.64 13.01
C HIS A 175 9.13 -7.81 13.79
N GLN A 176 9.73 -8.23 14.91
CA GLN A 176 9.23 -9.36 15.71
C GLN A 176 7.84 -9.12 16.31
N VAL A 177 7.43 -7.85 16.49
CA VAL A 177 6.09 -7.50 16.99
C VAL A 177 5.16 -7.01 15.88
N ILE A 178 5.65 -6.86 14.65
CA ILE A 178 4.85 -6.36 13.51
C ILE A 178 4.29 -7.58 12.77
N ALA A 179 3.00 -7.85 12.94
CA ALA A 179 2.32 -8.98 12.28
C ALA A 179 1.93 -8.70 10.83
N GLY A 180 1.79 -7.42 10.46
CA GLY A 180 1.42 -7.00 9.12
C GLY A 180 1.34 -5.47 9.00
N GLN A 181 1.46 -4.99 7.76
CA GLN A 181 1.34 -3.56 7.45
C GLN A 181 0.31 -3.38 6.32
N PHE A 182 -0.60 -2.41 6.44
CA PHE A 182 -1.69 -2.21 5.49
C PHE A 182 -1.77 -0.76 5.04
N PHE A 183 -1.62 -0.55 3.74
CA PHE A 183 -1.49 0.78 3.15
C PHE A 183 -2.36 0.92 1.89
N GLY A 184 -2.52 2.15 1.42
CA GLY A 184 -3.31 2.49 0.23
C GLY A 184 -2.55 3.41 -0.72
N HIS A 185 -3.15 4.55 -1.05
CA HIS A 185 -2.62 5.64 -1.89
C HIS A 185 -2.41 5.31 -3.39
N GLN A 186 -1.89 4.12 -3.71
CA GLN A 186 -1.53 3.76 -5.08
C GLN A 186 -2.72 3.32 -5.95
N HIS A 187 -3.85 2.98 -5.31
CA HIS A 187 -5.10 2.47 -5.91
C HIS A 187 -4.98 1.13 -6.65
N THR A 188 -3.76 0.64 -6.83
CA THR A 188 -3.43 -0.67 -7.38
C THR A 188 -3.23 -1.70 -6.27
N ASP A 189 -3.47 -2.97 -6.61
CA ASP A 189 -3.20 -4.09 -5.72
C ASP A 189 -1.72 -4.48 -5.77
N ALA A 190 -1.03 -4.39 -4.64
CA ALA A 190 0.36 -4.81 -4.56
C ALA A 190 0.77 -5.25 -3.15
N PHE A 191 2.02 -5.68 -3.00
CA PHE A 191 2.64 -5.88 -1.71
C PHE A 191 4.11 -5.41 -1.74
N ARG A 192 4.71 -5.27 -0.57
CA ARG A 192 6.13 -4.93 -0.39
C ARG A 192 6.79 -5.85 0.62
N MET A 193 7.96 -6.37 0.28
CA MET A 193 8.80 -7.16 1.17
C MET A 193 9.78 -6.26 1.92
N PHE A 194 10.03 -6.61 3.17
CA PHE A 194 11.04 -5.98 4.01
C PHE A 194 12.06 -7.02 4.43
N TYR A 195 13.34 -6.64 4.41
CA TYR A 195 14.46 -7.53 4.71
C TYR A 195 15.32 -6.99 5.84
N SER A 196 15.88 -7.91 6.64
CA SER A 196 16.92 -7.59 7.62
C SER A 196 18.20 -7.12 6.91
N ASP A 197 19.16 -6.61 7.70
CA ASP A 197 20.48 -6.26 7.19
C ASP A 197 21.24 -7.47 6.62
N THR A 198 20.91 -8.68 7.09
CA THR A 198 21.43 -9.96 6.60
C THR A 198 20.67 -10.52 5.39
N GLY A 199 19.63 -9.83 4.91
CA GLY A 199 18.85 -10.22 3.72
C GLY A 199 17.74 -11.24 3.98
N SER A 200 17.41 -11.54 5.24
CA SER A 200 16.26 -12.42 5.56
C SER A 200 14.95 -11.64 5.48
N PRO A 201 13.86 -12.21 4.94
CA PRO A 201 12.57 -11.53 4.90
C PRO A 201 11.99 -11.43 6.33
N ILE A 202 11.58 -10.22 6.74
CA ILE A 202 11.20 -9.91 8.12
C ILE A 202 9.80 -9.33 8.28
N SER A 203 9.23 -8.72 7.24
CA SER A 203 7.88 -8.16 7.26
C SER A 203 7.32 -8.09 5.85
N VAL A 204 5.99 -8.04 5.74
CA VAL A 204 5.27 -7.74 4.50
C VAL A 204 4.30 -6.58 4.71
N MET A 205 4.15 -5.75 3.69
CA MET A 205 3.12 -4.73 3.59
C MET A 205 2.16 -5.06 2.46
N PHE A 206 0.87 -5.02 2.72
CA PHE A 206 -0.19 -5.18 1.73
C PHE A 206 -0.73 -3.82 1.32
N LEU A 207 -0.78 -3.58 0.02
CA LEU A 207 -1.29 -2.36 -0.59
C LEU A 207 -2.65 -2.68 -1.19
N ALA A 208 -3.70 -2.12 -0.61
CA ALA A 208 -5.06 -2.36 -1.06
C ALA A 208 -5.39 -1.48 -2.28
N PRO A 209 -6.14 -2.01 -3.26
CA PRO A 209 -6.63 -1.20 -4.36
C PRO A 209 -7.66 -0.16 -3.89
N GLY A 210 -7.92 0.83 -4.75
CA GLY A 210 -8.91 1.87 -4.48
C GLY A 210 -10.32 1.45 -4.91
N VAL A 211 -11.33 1.96 -4.21
CA VAL A 211 -12.73 1.91 -4.69
C VAL A 211 -12.90 2.83 -5.91
N THR A 212 -12.20 3.96 -5.96
CA THR A 212 -12.26 4.86 -7.10
C THR A 212 -11.59 4.21 -8.33
N PRO A 213 -12.25 4.20 -9.50
CA PRO A 213 -11.66 3.74 -10.77
C PRO A 213 -10.89 4.84 -11.49
N TRP A 214 -10.59 5.95 -10.80
CA TRP A 214 -10.00 7.13 -11.41
C TRP A 214 -8.71 6.79 -12.15
N LYS A 215 -8.67 7.12 -13.45
CA LYS A 215 -7.47 6.96 -14.27
C LYS A 215 -6.45 8.02 -13.88
N THR A 216 -5.28 7.57 -13.42
CA THR A 216 -4.25 8.49 -12.94
C THR A 216 -3.76 9.47 -13.99
N THR A 217 -3.57 10.72 -13.58
CA THR A 217 -2.95 11.77 -14.40
C THR A 217 -1.44 11.86 -14.19
N LEU A 218 -0.85 10.91 -13.45
CA LEU A 218 0.59 10.88 -13.22
C LEU A 218 1.33 10.65 -14.54
N ALA A 219 2.08 11.66 -14.99
CA ALA A 219 2.80 11.59 -16.26
C ALA A 219 3.71 10.36 -16.36
N GLY A 220 3.64 9.63 -17.48
CA GLY A 220 4.39 8.40 -17.71
C GLY A 220 3.73 7.12 -17.18
N VAL A 221 2.51 7.20 -16.64
CA VAL A 221 1.66 6.03 -16.39
C VAL A 221 0.60 5.96 -17.46
N ASP A 222 0.75 5.02 -18.38
CA ASP A 222 -0.25 4.75 -19.42
C ASP A 222 -1.36 3.86 -18.87
N ASN A 223 -2.60 4.17 -19.24
CA ASN A 223 -3.80 3.40 -18.85
C ASN A 223 -3.93 3.06 -17.35
N GLY A 224 -3.44 3.93 -16.46
CA GLY A 224 -3.41 3.67 -15.01
C GLY A 224 -4.74 3.89 -14.28
N ALA A 225 -5.81 3.24 -14.75
CA ALA A 225 -7.04 3.06 -13.99
C ALA A 225 -7.06 1.66 -13.35
N ASN A 226 -8.07 1.43 -12.51
CA ASN A 226 -8.38 0.15 -11.89
C ASN A 226 -9.90 -0.03 -11.86
N ASN A 227 -10.38 -1.26 -11.73
CA ASN A 227 -11.76 -1.44 -11.27
C ASN A 227 -11.86 -1.08 -9.77
N PRO A 228 -13.05 -0.70 -9.28
CA PRO A 228 -13.29 -0.58 -7.84
C PRO A 228 -12.96 -1.88 -7.12
N GLY A 229 -12.11 -1.81 -6.09
CA GLY A 229 -11.72 -2.95 -5.27
C GLY A 229 -11.97 -2.72 -3.78
N ILE A 230 -12.34 -3.78 -3.05
CA ILE A 230 -12.35 -3.84 -1.59
C ILE A 230 -11.62 -5.11 -1.15
N ARG A 231 -11.08 -5.12 0.07
CA ARG A 231 -10.26 -6.22 0.58
C ARG A 231 -10.70 -6.68 1.96
N VAL A 232 -10.75 -7.99 2.15
CA VAL A 232 -10.98 -8.67 3.43
C VAL A 232 -9.71 -9.43 3.80
N ILE A 233 -9.31 -9.33 5.06
CA ILE A 233 -8.13 -10.01 5.61
C ILE A 233 -8.61 -11.03 6.64
N ASP A 234 -8.34 -12.30 6.37
CA ASP A 234 -8.52 -13.36 7.36
C ASP A 234 -7.26 -13.44 8.22
N TYR A 235 -7.41 -13.51 9.54
CA TYR A 235 -6.26 -13.51 10.47
C TYR A 235 -6.48 -14.43 11.67
N ASP A 236 -5.38 -14.88 12.25
CA ASP A 236 -5.36 -15.62 13.51
C ASP A 236 -5.53 -14.64 14.68
N PRO A 237 -6.57 -14.75 15.52
CA PRO A 237 -6.85 -13.80 16.59
C PRO A 237 -5.85 -13.87 17.76
N ASP A 238 -5.06 -14.93 17.89
CA ASP A 238 -4.07 -15.10 18.95
C ASP A 238 -2.71 -14.51 18.54
N THR A 239 -2.32 -14.66 17.26
CA THR A 239 -1.00 -14.28 16.75
C THR A 239 -1.01 -13.05 15.85
N LEU A 240 -2.18 -12.62 15.39
CA LEU A 240 -2.38 -11.66 14.30
C LEU A 240 -1.73 -12.07 12.98
N GLN A 241 -1.37 -13.33 12.80
CA GLN A 241 -0.85 -13.78 11.51
C GLN A 241 -1.93 -13.63 10.44
N VAL A 242 -1.58 -13.00 9.32
CA VAL A 242 -2.45 -12.96 8.13
C VAL A 242 -2.58 -14.37 7.57
N LEU A 243 -3.81 -14.90 7.62
CA LEU A 243 -4.17 -16.21 7.08
C LEU A 243 -4.51 -16.12 5.61
N ASP A 244 -5.25 -15.09 5.20
CA ASP A 244 -5.57 -14.89 3.79
C ASP A 244 -5.88 -13.42 3.47
N VAL A 245 -5.83 -13.12 2.17
CA VAL A 245 -6.20 -11.83 1.61
C VAL A 245 -7.17 -12.10 0.47
N VAL A 246 -8.40 -11.64 0.63
CA VAL A 246 -9.46 -11.78 -0.37
C VAL A 246 -9.77 -10.41 -0.93
N THR A 247 -9.55 -10.22 -2.23
CA THR A 247 -9.95 -9.00 -2.93
C THR A 247 -11.28 -9.26 -3.62
N TYR A 248 -12.24 -8.37 -3.42
CA TYR A 248 -13.48 -8.31 -4.18
C TYR A 248 -13.44 -7.10 -5.10
N TYR A 249 -14.07 -7.21 -6.26
CA TYR A 249 -14.10 -6.12 -7.22
C TYR A 249 -15.45 -5.97 -7.87
N LEU A 250 -15.67 -4.78 -8.43
CA LEU A 250 -16.80 -4.49 -9.28
C LEU A 250 -16.30 -4.32 -10.71
N ASN A 251 -16.72 -5.18 -11.64
CA ASN A 251 -16.45 -4.94 -13.05
C ASN A 251 -17.25 -3.72 -13.52
N LEU A 252 -16.59 -2.56 -13.54
CA LEU A 252 -17.25 -1.28 -13.74
C LEU A 252 -17.86 -1.16 -15.14
N THR A 253 -17.23 -1.78 -16.14
CA THR A 253 -17.77 -1.82 -17.50
C THR A 253 -19.09 -2.59 -17.53
N HIS A 254 -19.11 -3.78 -16.92
CA HIS A 254 -20.32 -4.61 -16.85
C HIS A 254 -21.42 -3.96 -16.04
N ALA A 255 -21.10 -3.41 -14.86
CA ALA A 255 -22.06 -2.73 -13.98
C ALA A 255 -22.78 -1.56 -14.67
N ASN A 256 -22.10 -0.86 -15.58
CA ASN A 256 -22.67 0.27 -16.33
C ASN A 256 -23.49 -0.13 -17.58
N THR A 257 -23.61 -1.42 -17.89
CA THR A 257 -24.47 -1.89 -19.00
C THR A 257 -25.96 -1.80 -18.68
N GLY A 258 -26.32 -1.74 -17.39
CA GLY A 258 -27.71 -1.78 -16.91
C GLY A 258 -28.36 -3.18 -17.00
N ALA A 259 -27.55 -4.24 -17.13
CA ALA A 259 -28.04 -5.62 -17.16
C ALA A 259 -28.62 -6.08 -15.80
N GLU A 260 -28.14 -5.52 -14.69
CA GLU A 260 -28.60 -5.80 -13.33
C GLU A 260 -29.14 -4.51 -12.68
N GLU A 261 -30.12 -4.66 -11.78
CA GLU A 261 -30.71 -3.53 -11.05
C GLU A 261 -29.72 -2.87 -10.07
N PHE A 262 -28.83 -3.69 -9.48
CA PHE A 262 -27.80 -3.25 -8.55
C PHE A 262 -26.44 -3.79 -8.98
N PRO A 263 -25.35 -3.01 -8.84
CA PRO A 263 -24.01 -3.48 -9.18
C PRO A 263 -23.57 -4.61 -8.26
N ALA A 264 -23.35 -5.81 -8.82
CA ALA A 264 -22.85 -6.96 -8.07
C ALA A 264 -21.32 -6.91 -7.92
N TRP A 265 -20.85 -6.91 -6.68
CA TRP A 265 -19.45 -7.17 -6.35
C TRP A 265 -19.18 -8.67 -6.39
N GLU A 266 -18.03 -9.06 -6.94
CA GLU A 266 -17.62 -10.46 -7.06
C GLU A 266 -16.21 -10.67 -6.48
N GLU A 267 -15.92 -11.90 -6.06
CA GLU A 267 -14.58 -12.26 -5.59
C GLU A 267 -13.60 -12.18 -6.77
N GLU A 268 -12.56 -11.36 -6.63
CA GLU A 268 -11.51 -11.27 -7.63
C GLU A 268 -10.56 -12.46 -7.51
N TYR A 269 -9.99 -12.62 -6.32
CA TYR A 269 -9.11 -13.73 -5.95
C TYR A 269 -8.94 -13.83 -4.43
N ARG A 270 -8.54 -15.03 -4.02
CA ARG A 270 -7.99 -15.35 -2.70
C ARG A 270 -6.48 -15.59 -2.82
N LEU A 271 -5.67 -14.95 -1.98
CA LEU A 271 -4.22 -14.97 -2.08
C LEU A 271 -3.64 -16.38 -2.01
N THR A 272 -4.12 -17.20 -1.08
CA THR A 272 -3.66 -18.58 -0.89
C THR A 272 -3.91 -19.45 -2.11
N GLU A 273 -5.07 -19.32 -2.74
CA GLU A 273 -5.45 -20.05 -3.96
C GLU A 273 -4.72 -19.50 -5.19
N ALA A 274 -4.75 -18.19 -5.39
CA ALA A 274 -4.14 -17.52 -6.54
C ALA A 274 -2.66 -17.85 -6.66
N PHE A 275 -1.95 -17.80 -5.54
CA PHE A 275 -0.51 -18.01 -5.53
C PHE A 275 -0.08 -19.32 -4.93
N GLN A 276 -0.99 -20.25 -4.59
CA GLN A 276 -0.69 -21.60 -4.08
C GLN A 276 0.21 -21.60 -2.83
N VAL A 277 -0.09 -20.73 -1.88
CA VAL A 277 0.64 -20.58 -0.60
C VAL A 277 -0.29 -20.83 0.58
N PRO A 278 0.20 -21.31 1.74
CA PRO A 278 -0.67 -21.72 2.84
C PRO A 278 -1.31 -20.56 3.62
N ASN A 279 -0.76 -19.35 3.52
CA ASN A 279 -1.25 -18.16 4.23
C ASN A 279 -0.59 -16.87 3.70
N GLY A 280 -0.90 -15.71 4.29
CA GLY A 280 -0.25 -14.42 4.03
C GLY A 280 0.97 -14.10 4.90
N SER A 281 1.64 -15.11 5.48
CA SER A 281 2.86 -14.88 6.28
C SER A 281 4.03 -14.36 5.43
N VAL A 282 5.04 -13.79 6.10
CA VAL A 282 6.26 -13.27 5.44
C VAL A 282 6.95 -14.32 4.55
N SER A 283 7.02 -15.57 4.99
CA SER A 283 7.64 -16.66 4.21
C SER A 283 6.80 -17.07 2.99
N SER A 284 5.47 -17.11 3.13
CA SER A 284 4.56 -17.30 2.02
C SER A 284 4.68 -16.16 1.00
N MET A 285 4.71 -14.91 1.43
CA MET A 285 4.81 -13.75 0.54
C MET A 285 6.17 -13.66 -0.16
N GLN A 286 7.25 -14.11 0.49
CA GLN A 286 8.53 -14.33 -0.17
C GLN A 286 8.40 -15.39 -1.29
N THR A 287 7.67 -16.49 -1.05
CA THR A 287 7.40 -17.51 -2.08
C THR A 287 6.58 -16.94 -3.24
N VAL A 288 5.58 -16.09 -2.95
CA VAL A 288 4.79 -15.37 -3.97
C VAL A 288 5.71 -14.52 -4.84
N LEU A 289 6.56 -13.68 -4.24
CA LEU A 289 7.53 -12.86 -4.98
C LEU A 289 8.47 -13.71 -5.85
N GLU A 290 8.95 -14.85 -5.33
CA GLU A 290 9.81 -15.75 -6.10
C GLU A 290 9.09 -16.35 -7.31
N ARG A 291 7.81 -16.71 -7.17
CA ARG A 291 6.97 -17.21 -8.27
C ARG A 291 6.75 -16.13 -9.32
N ILE A 292 6.32 -14.92 -8.92
CA ILE A 292 6.18 -13.75 -9.80
C ILE A 292 7.51 -13.45 -10.51
N SER A 293 8.64 -13.59 -9.82
CA SER A 293 9.96 -13.31 -10.40
C SER A 293 10.40 -14.35 -11.43
N LYS A 294 9.99 -15.62 -11.31
CA LYS A 294 10.55 -16.74 -12.10
C LYS A 294 9.60 -17.29 -13.16
N ASP A 295 8.29 -17.24 -12.93
CA ASP A 295 7.27 -17.82 -13.81
C ASP A 295 6.39 -16.72 -14.42
N PRO A 296 6.43 -16.53 -15.75
CA PRO A 296 5.64 -15.51 -16.44
C PRO A 296 4.13 -15.60 -16.19
N ARG A 297 3.59 -16.79 -15.89
CA ARG A 297 2.15 -16.95 -15.60
C ARG A 297 1.76 -16.30 -14.28
N TYR A 298 2.57 -16.48 -13.24
CA TYR A 298 2.33 -15.84 -11.95
C TYR A 298 2.57 -14.32 -12.03
N LEU A 299 3.53 -13.88 -12.85
CA LEU A 299 3.69 -12.45 -13.13
C LEU A 299 2.45 -11.87 -13.80
N GLN A 300 1.95 -12.53 -14.85
CA GLN A 300 0.78 -12.06 -15.58
C GLN A 300 -0.46 -12.03 -14.69
N GLN A 301 -0.71 -13.09 -13.94
CA GLN A 301 -1.81 -13.16 -12.98
C GLN A 301 -1.73 -12.06 -11.92
N TYR A 302 -0.55 -11.83 -11.34
CA TYR A 302 -0.33 -10.71 -10.42
C TYR A 302 -0.57 -9.35 -11.09
N TYR A 303 -0.15 -9.16 -12.35
CA TYR A 303 -0.33 -7.90 -13.07
C TYR A 303 -1.80 -7.61 -13.39
N GLU A 304 -2.59 -8.63 -13.72
CA GLU A 304 -4.03 -8.51 -13.91
C GLU A 304 -4.70 -8.04 -12.60
N PHE A 305 -4.37 -8.67 -11.46
CA PHE A 305 -4.86 -8.23 -10.15
C PHE A 305 -4.36 -6.85 -9.73
N ASN A 306 -3.14 -6.44 -10.14
CA ASN A 306 -2.59 -5.13 -9.80
C ASN A 306 -3.49 -3.96 -10.24
N SER A 307 -4.19 -4.12 -11.36
CA SER A 307 -5.18 -3.15 -11.86
C SER A 307 -6.62 -3.53 -11.53
N VAL A 308 -6.83 -4.51 -10.66
CA VAL A 308 -8.13 -5.08 -10.32
C VAL A 308 -8.86 -5.62 -11.56
N LYS A 309 -8.19 -6.45 -12.36
CA LYS A 309 -8.65 -6.99 -13.66
C LYS A 309 -9.05 -5.92 -14.70
N TYR A 310 -8.50 -4.71 -14.62
CA TYR A 310 -8.75 -3.65 -15.62
C TYR A 310 -7.81 -3.74 -16.82
N ASP A 311 -6.51 -3.78 -16.56
CA ASP A 311 -5.45 -3.88 -17.56
C ASP A 311 -5.00 -5.34 -17.69
N LEU A 312 -5.45 -5.98 -18.78
CA LEU A 312 -5.13 -7.38 -19.10
C LEU A 312 -3.99 -7.49 -20.12
N SER A 313 -3.26 -6.40 -20.37
CA SER A 313 -2.12 -6.44 -21.29
C SER A 313 -0.98 -7.32 -20.74
N PRO A 314 -0.16 -7.94 -21.62
CA PRO A 314 0.98 -8.72 -21.18
C PRO A 314 2.02 -7.88 -20.42
N CYS A 315 2.42 -8.34 -19.22
CA CYS A 315 3.50 -7.71 -18.46
C CYS A 315 4.84 -8.39 -18.74
N GLU A 316 5.65 -7.79 -19.62
CA GLU A 316 6.96 -8.31 -20.01
C GLU A 316 8.06 -7.24 -19.93
N GLY A 317 9.31 -7.65 -20.06
CA GLY A 317 10.47 -6.74 -20.17
C GLY A 317 10.52 -5.70 -19.05
N ALA A 318 10.30 -4.43 -19.40
CA ALA A 318 10.32 -3.31 -18.44
C ALA A 318 9.24 -3.42 -17.36
N CYS A 319 8.02 -3.86 -17.70
CA CYS A 319 6.93 -4.04 -16.73
C CYS A 319 7.33 -5.01 -15.61
N ARG A 320 7.92 -6.16 -15.99
CA ARG A 320 8.43 -7.14 -15.03
C ARG A 320 9.44 -6.54 -14.07
N VAL A 321 10.39 -5.75 -14.58
CA VAL A 321 11.42 -5.10 -13.75
C VAL A 321 10.79 -4.12 -12.78
N ASP A 322 9.85 -3.30 -13.24
CA ASP A 322 9.20 -2.28 -12.41
C ASP A 322 8.39 -2.92 -11.28
N GLN A 323 7.62 -3.96 -11.59
CA GLN A 323 6.84 -4.73 -10.62
C GLN A 323 7.74 -5.45 -9.60
N VAL A 324 8.65 -6.30 -10.07
CA VAL A 324 9.48 -7.14 -9.18
C VAL A 324 10.40 -6.30 -8.29
N CYS A 325 11.02 -5.25 -8.83
CA CYS A 325 11.91 -4.41 -8.03
C CYS A 325 11.14 -3.56 -7.02
N ALA A 326 9.96 -3.05 -7.36
CA ALA A 326 9.13 -2.32 -6.40
C ALA A 326 8.64 -3.22 -5.27
N ILE A 327 8.21 -4.46 -5.56
CA ILE A 327 7.79 -5.42 -4.53
C ILE A 327 8.96 -5.77 -3.60
N ARG A 328 10.15 -6.01 -4.16
CA ARG A 328 11.30 -6.50 -3.40
C ARG A 328 11.99 -5.41 -2.60
N GLU A 329 12.21 -4.22 -3.18
CA GLU A 329 13.13 -3.25 -2.63
C GLU A 329 12.41 -1.95 -2.24
N VAL A 330 12.10 -1.83 -0.95
CA VAL A 330 11.58 -0.59 -0.36
C VAL A 330 12.70 0.44 -0.16
N ASP A 331 13.95 -0.01 0.03
CA ASP A 331 15.13 0.85 0.08
C ASP A 331 15.44 1.41 -1.33
N PHE A 332 15.59 2.73 -1.45
CA PHE A 332 15.77 3.37 -2.75
C PHE A 332 17.09 3.00 -3.43
N SER A 333 18.16 2.78 -2.67
CA SER A 333 19.46 2.39 -3.23
C SER A 333 19.39 0.97 -3.77
N ARG A 334 18.82 0.04 -2.99
CA ARG A 334 18.62 -1.36 -3.42
C ARG A 334 17.64 -1.47 -4.59
N TYR A 335 16.57 -0.67 -4.61
CA TYR A 335 15.66 -0.58 -5.75
C TYR A 335 16.39 -0.22 -7.04
N ASN A 336 17.23 0.83 -6.99
CA ASN A 336 18.01 1.26 -8.14
C ASN A 336 19.00 0.18 -8.61
N GLU A 337 19.60 -0.57 -7.69
CA GLU A 337 20.46 -1.71 -8.02
C GLU A 337 19.66 -2.85 -8.68
N CYS A 338 18.48 -3.19 -8.16
CA CYS A 338 17.58 -4.18 -8.75
C CYS A 338 17.19 -3.82 -10.19
N VAL A 339 16.84 -2.56 -10.45
CA VAL A 339 16.48 -2.09 -11.79
C VAL A 339 17.67 -2.18 -12.75
N LYS A 340 18.87 -1.78 -12.32
CA LYS A 340 20.10 -1.82 -13.13
C LYS A 340 20.51 -3.25 -13.50
N THR A 341 20.49 -4.16 -12.52
CA THR A 341 20.90 -5.56 -12.70
C THR A 341 19.91 -6.30 -13.60
N SER A 342 18.60 -6.12 -13.39
CA SER A 342 17.55 -6.78 -14.18
C SER A 342 17.49 -6.28 -15.63
N SER A 343 17.74 -4.98 -15.84
CA SER A 343 17.81 -4.39 -17.18
C SER A 343 19.04 -4.89 -17.96
N SER A 344 20.20 -5.01 -17.29
CA SER A 344 21.43 -5.51 -17.90
C SER A 344 21.33 -6.98 -18.32
N ALA A 345 20.72 -7.82 -17.49
CA ALA A 345 20.50 -9.23 -17.81
C ALA A 345 19.61 -9.41 -19.07
N SER A 346 18.60 -8.56 -19.22
CA SER A 346 17.71 -8.58 -20.38
C SER A 346 18.46 -8.19 -21.67
N ALA A 347 19.33 -7.17 -21.60
CA ALA A 347 20.14 -6.73 -22.74
C ALA A 347 21.13 -7.81 -23.22
N VAL A 348 21.77 -8.53 -22.30
CA VAL A 348 22.70 -9.61 -22.65
C VAL A 348 21.97 -10.71 -23.42
N ILE A 349 20.81 -11.18 -22.95
CA ILE A 349 20.03 -12.23 -23.63
C ILE A 349 19.63 -11.79 -25.05
N SER A 350 19.22 -10.54 -25.24
CA SER A 350 18.89 -10.01 -26.57
C SER A 350 20.09 -10.00 -27.53
N VAL A 351 21.29 -9.66 -27.05
CA VAL A 351 22.52 -9.69 -27.86
C VAL A 351 22.90 -11.11 -28.26
N TRP A 352 22.75 -12.08 -27.36
CA TRP A 352 23.03 -13.50 -27.67
C TRP A 352 22.04 -14.07 -28.69
N LEU A 353 20.75 -13.76 -28.56
CA LEU A 353 19.73 -14.18 -29.53
C LEU A 353 19.95 -13.55 -30.90
N LEU A 354 20.26 -12.25 -30.97
CA LEU A 354 20.59 -11.59 -32.24
C LEU A 354 21.85 -12.19 -32.89
N SER A 355 22.88 -12.47 -32.11
CA SER A 355 24.11 -13.11 -32.59
C SER A 355 23.86 -14.53 -33.08
N PHE A 356 23.01 -15.29 -32.40
CA PHE A 356 22.62 -16.65 -32.81
C PHE A 356 21.78 -16.65 -34.09
N CYS A 357 20.83 -15.71 -34.24
CA CYS A 357 20.07 -15.52 -35.47
C CYS A 357 20.96 -15.09 -36.65
N LEU A 358 21.95 -14.22 -36.43
CA LEU A 358 22.93 -13.84 -37.45
C LEU A 358 23.83 -15.02 -37.87
N LEU A 359 24.25 -15.86 -36.92
CA LEU A 359 25.03 -17.07 -37.19
C LEU A 359 24.22 -18.10 -37.99
N LEU A 360 22.93 -18.26 -37.70
CA LEU A 360 22.03 -19.12 -38.49
C LEU A 360 21.75 -18.57 -39.88
N GLY A 361 21.62 -17.25 -40.04
CA GLY A 361 21.46 -16.60 -41.34
C GLY A 361 22.69 -16.70 -42.25
N LEU A 362 23.89 -16.82 -41.67
CA LEU A 362 25.15 -17.04 -42.40
C LEU A 362 25.38 -18.52 -42.77
N LEU A 363 24.61 -19.45 -42.20
CA LEU A 363 24.65 -20.88 -42.50
C LEU A 363 23.59 -21.32 -43.52
N SER A 364 22.78 -20.40 -44.05
CA SER A 364 21.91 -20.68 -45.19
C SER A 364 22.76 -20.90 -46.45
N PRO A 365 22.71 -22.09 -47.09
CA PRO A 365 23.39 -22.31 -48.35
C PRO A 365 22.74 -21.42 -49.41
N GLN A 366 23.56 -20.67 -50.15
CA GLN A 366 23.12 -20.03 -51.39
C GLN A 366 22.58 -21.11 -52.34
N GLN A 367 21.30 -21.02 -52.69
CA GLN A 367 20.72 -21.65 -53.88
C GLN A 367 20.29 -20.55 -54.84
#